data_AF-A0A660TQM5-F1
#
_entry.id   AF-A0A660TQM5-F1
#
_cell.length_a   1.000
_cell.length_b   1.000
_cell.length_c   1.000
_cell.angle_alpha   90.00
_cell.angle_beta   90.00
_cell.angle_gamma   90.00
#
_symmetry.space_group_name_H-M   'P 1'
#
loop_
_entity.id
_entity.type
_entity.pdbx_description
1 polymer ?
#
loop_
_entity_poly.entity_id
_entity_poly.type
_entity_poly.pdbx_seq_one_letter_code
_entity_poly.pdbx_strand_id
1 'polypeptide(L)'
;MIGIPYETRKDIEDTIEFIREISPDSVNLCTFTPYPGTELYNYVIEKNLLDISGGFKVYDYIGHHSTNNFFLENITKEDYQRLLDKLLRLTTEISERLTFRKMLLKIRNLTKEQIKNKLLHPLSSIKVG
;
A
#
# COMPACT_ATOMS: atom_id res chain seq x y z
N MET A 1 -4.37 -6.12 5.52
CA MET A 1 -4.53 -7.31 4.67
C MET A 1 -5.98 -7.32 4.21
N ILE A 2 -6.26 -7.71 2.97
CA ILE A 2 -7.62 -7.97 2.47
C ILE A 2 -7.63 -9.23 1.60
N GLY A 3 -8.81 -9.76 1.32
CA GLY A 3 -9.01 -10.91 0.44
C GLY A 3 -8.99 -12.26 1.15
N ILE A 4 -9.24 -12.27 2.46
CA ILE A 4 -9.33 -13.50 3.25
C ILE A 4 -10.56 -14.29 2.78
N PRO A 5 -10.53 -15.63 2.67
CA PRO A 5 -11.55 -16.36 1.90
C PRO A 5 -13.01 -16.15 2.30
N TYR A 6 -13.28 -15.92 3.58
CA TYR A 6 -14.61 -15.69 4.13
C TYR A 6 -14.98 -14.20 4.26
N GLU A 7 -14.09 -13.25 3.93
CA GLU A 7 -14.41 -11.82 3.94
C GLU A 7 -15.55 -11.51 2.95
N THR A 8 -16.36 -10.54 3.33
CA THR A 8 -17.45 -10.00 2.53
C THR A 8 -17.07 -8.67 1.91
N ARG A 9 -17.88 -8.22 0.94
CA ARG A 9 -17.80 -6.85 0.41
C ARG A 9 -17.81 -5.78 1.52
N LYS A 10 -18.64 -5.97 2.54
CA LYS A 10 -18.80 -5.02 3.64
C LYS A 10 -17.50 -4.91 4.45
N ASP A 11 -16.82 -6.02 4.72
CA ASP A 11 -15.58 -6.02 5.52
C ASP A 11 -14.46 -5.21 4.82
N ILE A 12 -14.38 -5.33 3.48
CA ILE A 12 -13.42 -4.57 2.67
C ILE A 12 -13.81 -3.08 2.62
N GLU A 13 -15.10 -2.77 2.47
CA GLU A 13 -15.61 -1.39 2.50
C GLU A 13 -15.37 -0.73 3.87
N ASP A 14 -15.65 -1.43 4.96
CA ASP A 14 -15.35 -0.98 6.33
C ASP A 14 -13.85 -0.72 6.52
N THR A 15 -12.99 -1.57 5.96
CA THR A 15 -11.52 -1.36 5.98
C THR A 15 -11.12 -0.08 5.24
N ILE A 16 -11.74 0.22 4.10
CA ILE A 16 -11.50 1.45 3.34
C ILE A 16 -11.91 2.68 4.14
N GLU A 17 -13.09 2.65 4.78
CA GLU A 17 -13.57 3.76 5.61
C GLU A 17 -12.70 3.92 6.87
N PHE A 18 -12.27 2.82 7.49
CA PHE A 18 -11.36 2.86 8.63
C PHE A 18 -10.02 3.54 8.29
N ILE A 19 -9.43 3.24 7.14
CA ILE A 19 -8.18 3.90 6.69
C ILE A 19 -8.41 5.39 6.44
N ARG A 20 -9.58 5.77 5.90
CA ARG A 20 -9.93 7.18 5.68
C ARG A 20 -10.08 7.94 6.99
N GLU A 21 -10.75 7.34 7.97
CA GLU A 21 -10.99 7.92 9.29
C GLU A 21 -9.69 8.12 10.06
N ILE A 22 -8.85 7.08 10.16
CA ILE A 22 -7.58 7.15 10.88
C ILE A 22 -6.57 8.06 10.18
N SER A 23 -6.62 8.14 8.84
CA SER A 23 -5.71 8.94 8.01
C SER A 23 -4.23 8.74 8.38
N PRO A 24 -3.72 7.49 8.35
CA PRO A 24 -2.35 7.20 8.76
C PRO A 24 -1.32 7.85 7.83
N ASP A 25 -0.08 8.06 8.30
CA ASP A 25 1.00 8.58 7.46
C ASP A 25 1.47 7.59 6.38
N SER A 26 1.20 6.30 6.56
CA SER A 26 1.53 5.24 5.60
C SER A 26 0.63 4.03 5.79
N VAL A 27 0.35 3.31 4.70
CA VAL A 27 -0.39 2.04 4.72
C VAL A 27 0.38 1.00 3.92
N ASN A 28 0.62 -0.17 4.49
CA ASN A 28 1.13 -1.32 3.75
C ASN A 28 -0.04 -2.23 3.36
N LEU A 29 -0.44 -2.17 2.09
CA LEU A 29 -1.51 -3.01 1.58
C LEU A 29 -0.99 -4.39 1.18
N CYS A 30 -1.57 -5.42 1.77
CA CYS A 30 -1.31 -6.81 1.43
C CYS A 30 -2.60 -7.52 1.02
N THR A 31 -2.52 -8.36 -0.01
CA THR A 31 -3.56 -9.30 -0.40
C THR A 31 -3.29 -10.68 0.22
N PHE A 32 -4.34 -11.39 0.58
CA PHE A 32 -4.22 -12.72 1.17
C PHE A 32 -3.50 -13.69 0.22
N THR A 33 -2.64 -14.53 0.78
CA THR A 33 -1.98 -15.64 0.07
C THR A 33 -2.09 -16.89 0.95
N PRO A 34 -2.67 -17.98 0.45
CA PRO A 34 -2.86 -19.20 1.23
C PRO A 34 -1.55 -19.98 1.31
N TYR A 35 -0.94 -20.09 2.49
CA TYR A 35 0.32 -20.84 2.65
C TYR A 35 0.11 -22.29 3.08
N PRO A 36 0.77 -23.27 2.42
CA PRO A 36 0.63 -24.68 2.76
C PRO A 36 0.92 -24.95 4.24
N GLY A 37 0.10 -25.78 4.88
CA GLY A 37 0.20 -26.07 6.31
C GLY A 37 -0.55 -25.10 7.23
N THR A 38 -1.21 -24.07 6.69
CA THR A 38 -2.11 -23.19 7.45
C THR A 38 -3.56 -23.65 7.36
N GLU A 39 -4.37 -23.32 8.37
CA GLU A 39 -5.82 -23.58 8.36
C GLU A 39 -6.52 -22.92 7.17
N LEU A 40 -6.14 -21.67 6.86
CA LEU A 40 -6.68 -20.94 5.71
C LEU A 40 -6.29 -21.57 4.37
N TYR A 41 -5.14 -22.24 4.29
CA TYR A 41 -4.80 -23.03 3.10
C TYR A 41 -5.74 -24.22 2.94
N ASN A 42 -5.98 -24.97 4.00
CA ASN A 42 -6.93 -26.09 3.95
C ASN A 42 -8.33 -25.60 3.51
N TYR A 43 -8.77 -24.46 4.05
CA TYR A 43 -10.03 -23.83 3.67
C TYR A 43 -10.12 -23.54 2.16
N VAL A 44 -9.12 -22.89 1.57
CA VAL A 44 -9.16 -22.57 0.13
C VAL A 44 -9.13 -23.83 -0.74
N ILE A 45 -8.45 -24.90 -0.30
CA ILE A 45 -8.43 -26.17 -1.03
C ILE A 45 -9.79 -26.85 -0.95
N GLU A 46 -10.37 -26.98 0.24
CA GLU A 46 -11.69 -27.58 0.47
C GLU A 46 -12.80 -26.88 -0.33
N LYS A 47 -12.68 -25.55 -0.47
CA LYS A 47 -13.62 -24.71 -1.22
C LYS A 47 -13.31 -24.59 -2.72
N ASN A 48 -12.24 -25.24 -3.20
CA ASN A 48 -11.76 -25.12 -4.59
C ASN A 48 -11.50 -23.67 -5.04
N LEU A 49 -11.02 -22.82 -4.12
CA LEU A 49 -10.70 -21.41 -4.38
C LEU A 49 -9.27 -21.22 -4.91
N LEU A 50 -8.43 -22.26 -4.83
CA LEU A 50 -7.06 -22.28 -5.35
C LEU A 50 -6.86 -23.50 -6.24
N ASP A 51 -6.45 -23.27 -7.49
CA ASP A 51 -6.04 -24.35 -8.39
C ASP A 51 -4.58 -24.78 -8.09
N ILE A 52 -4.43 -26.02 -7.64
CA ILE A 52 -3.13 -26.64 -7.34
C ILE A 52 -2.79 -27.79 -8.31
N SER A 53 -3.48 -27.90 -9.44
CA SER A 53 -3.24 -28.96 -10.44
C SER A 53 -1.79 -28.98 -10.96
N GLY A 54 -1.15 -27.82 -11.05
CA GLY A 54 0.27 -27.65 -11.39
C GLY A 54 1.25 -27.83 -10.21
N GLY A 55 0.77 -28.30 -9.06
CA GLY A 55 1.52 -28.36 -7.81
C GLY A 55 1.81 -26.97 -7.22
N PHE A 56 2.96 -26.82 -6.56
CA PHE A 56 3.34 -25.55 -5.91
C PHE A 56 3.82 -24.45 -6.88
N LYS A 57 3.77 -24.65 -8.20
CA LYS A 57 4.13 -23.62 -9.19
C LYS A 57 3.24 -22.38 -9.13
N VAL A 58 2.04 -22.49 -8.57
CA VAL A 58 1.14 -21.34 -8.38
C VAL A 58 1.80 -20.23 -7.54
N TYR A 59 2.67 -20.60 -6.60
CA TYR A 59 3.41 -19.68 -5.72
C TYR A 59 4.47 -18.84 -6.42
N ASP A 60 4.80 -19.14 -7.68
CA ASP A 60 5.64 -18.27 -8.51
C ASP A 60 4.89 -17.01 -8.97
N TYR A 61 3.55 -17.03 -8.91
CA TYR A 61 2.67 -15.97 -9.42
C TYR A 61 1.77 -15.33 -8.36
N ILE A 62 1.65 -15.96 -7.18
CA ILE A 62 0.88 -15.45 -6.05
C ILE A 62 1.81 -15.02 -4.91
N GLY A 63 1.47 -13.92 -4.26
CA GLY A 63 2.21 -13.40 -3.12
C GLY A 63 1.47 -12.22 -2.50
N HIS A 64 1.87 -11.79 -1.31
CA HIS A 64 1.09 -10.82 -0.53
C HIS A 64 0.97 -9.41 -1.13
N HIS A 65 1.70 -9.11 -2.21
CA HIS A 65 1.55 -7.87 -2.98
C HIS A 65 1.00 -8.10 -4.39
N SER A 66 0.60 -9.33 -4.72
CA SER A 66 -0.01 -9.64 -6.00
C SER A 66 -1.45 -9.10 -6.04
N THR A 67 -1.71 -8.25 -7.02
CA THR A 67 -3.05 -7.70 -7.28
C THR A 67 -3.99 -8.73 -7.91
N ASN A 68 -3.45 -9.85 -8.38
CA ASN A 68 -4.23 -10.90 -9.05
C ASN A 68 -4.75 -11.96 -8.06
N ASN A 69 -4.35 -11.90 -6.79
CA ASN A 69 -4.82 -12.82 -5.77
C ASN A 69 -6.33 -12.67 -5.58
N PHE A 70 -7.07 -13.78 -5.74
CA PHE A 70 -8.50 -13.82 -5.54
C PHE A 70 -8.89 -15.21 -5.02
N PHE A 71 -9.28 -15.28 -3.75
CA PHE A 71 -9.57 -16.53 -3.04
C PHE A 71 -10.84 -16.42 -2.19
N LEU A 72 -11.75 -15.52 -2.56
CA LEU A 72 -12.96 -15.19 -1.80
C LEU A 72 -14.16 -16.02 -2.28
N GLU A 73 -15.01 -16.46 -1.35
CA GLU A 73 -16.23 -17.20 -1.70
C GLU A 73 -17.48 -16.31 -1.82
N ASN A 74 -17.48 -15.15 -1.13
CA ASN A 74 -18.68 -14.34 -0.91
C ASN A 74 -18.79 -13.09 -1.81
N ILE A 75 -17.90 -12.92 -2.79
CA ILE A 75 -17.87 -11.76 -3.67
C ILE A 75 -17.37 -12.17 -5.06
N THR A 76 -17.81 -11.48 -6.11
CA THR A 76 -17.30 -11.70 -7.46
C THR A 76 -15.89 -11.14 -7.62
N LYS A 77 -15.14 -11.69 -8.58
CA LYS A 77 -13.79 -11.23 -8.89
C LYS A 77 -13.78 -9.77 -9.33
N GLU A 78 -14.78 -9.38 -10.11
CA GLU A 78 -14.92 -8.03 -10.64
C GLU A 78 -15.17 -7.01 -9.51
N ASP A 79 -16.07 -7.32 -8.57
CA ASP A 79 -16.35 -6.43 -7.45
C ASP A 79 -15.15 -6.35 -6.50
N TYR A 80 -14.47 -7.46 -6.23
CA TYR A 80 -13.24 -7.47 -5.45
C TYR A 80 -12.15 -6.60 -6.11
N GLN A 81 -11.95 -6.72 -7.41
CA GLN A 81 -10.96 -5.91 -8.14
C GLN A 81 -11.28 -4.42 -8.03
N ARG A 82 -12.56 -4.03 -8.14
CA ARG A 82 -12.98 -2.62 -7.98
C ARG A 82 -12.67 -2.08 -6.58
N LEU A 83 -12.87 -2.90 -5.54
CA LEU A 83 -12.55 -2.52 -4.17
C LEU A 83 -11.03 -2.45 -3.94
N LEU A 84 -10.28 -3.41 -4.46
CA LEU A 84 -8.81 -3.42 -4.41
C LEU A 84 -8.23 -2.18 -5.10
N ASP A 85 -8.74 -1.81 -6.28
CA ASP A 85 -8.32 -0.60 -6.99
C ASP A 85 -8.62 0.67 -6.19
N LYS A 86 -9.79 0.74 -5.55
CA LYS A 86 -10.17 1.86 -4.66
C LYS A 86 -9.19 1.97 -3.49
N LEU A 87 -8.83 0.85 -2.88
CA LEU A 87 -7.90 0.78 -1.76
C LEU A 87 -6.46 1.13 -2.19
N LEU A 88 -5.99 0.63 -3.33
CA LEU A 88 -4.70 0.98 -3.91
C LEU A 88 -4.56 2.48 -4.16
N ARG A 89 -5.60 3.11 -4.74
CA ARG A 89 -5.63 4.57 -4.93
C ARG A 89 -5.54 5.31 -3.59
N LEU A 90 -6.34 4.91 -2.61
CA LEU A 90 -6.31 5.52 -1.27
C LEU A 90 -4.91 5.42 -0.62
N THR A 91 -4.28 4.24 -0.68
CA THR A 91 -2.93 4.06 -0.11
C THR A 91 -1.85 4.85 -0.86
N THR A 92 -2.02 5.03 -2.17
CA THR A 92 -1.15 5.87 -3.01
C THR A 92 -1.27 7.34 -2.61
N GLU A 93 -2.50 7.85 -2.49
CA GLU A 93 -2.76 9.24 -2.07
C GLU A 93 -2.15 9.56 -0.70
N ILE A 94 -2.25 8.62 0.26
CA ILE A 94 -1.63 8.75 1.58
C ILE A 94 -0.10 8.85 1.46
N SER A 95 0.50 7.96 0.67
CA SER A 95 1.95 7.89 0.47
C SER A 95 2.49 9.15 -0.24
N GLU A 96 1.74 9.69 -1.20
CA GLU A 96 2.07 10.93 -1.91
C GLU A 96 2.05 12.15 -0.98
N ARG A 97 1.06 12.24 -0.08
CA ARG A 97 0.99 13.31 0.93
C ARG A 97 2.23 13.32 1.82
N LEU A 98 2.68 12.15 2.28
CA LEU A 98 3.89 12.03 3.08
C LEU A 98 5.14 12.44 2.26
N THR A 99 5.23 11.98 1.02
CA THR A 99 6.34 12.31 0.11
C THR A 99 6.43 13.82 -0.13
N PHE A 100 5.31 14.47 -0.40
CA PHE A 100 5.24 15.91 -0.57
C PHE A 100 5.61 16.68 0.70
N ARG A 101 5.11 16.25 1.87
CA ARG A 101 5.50 16.83 3.17
C ARG A 101 7.02 16.74 3.39
N LYS A 102 7.64 15.58 3.12
CA LYS A 102 9.09 15.38 3.20
C LYS A 102 9.85 16.30 2.24
N MET A 103 9.34 16.48 1.01
CA MET A 103 9.92 17.39 0.03
C MET A 103 9.91 18.84 0.54
N LEU A 104 8.78 19.33 1.04
CA LEU A 104 8.68 20.68 1.60
C LEU A 104 9.63 20.92 2.78
N LEU A 105 9.78 19.93 3.66
CA LEU A 105 10.72 20.00 4.78
C LEU A 105 12.17 20.12 4.30
N LYS A 106 12.56 19.40 3.24
CA LYS A 106 13.88 19.52 2.62
C LYS A 106 14.11 20.93 2.05
N ILE A 107 13.14 21.48 1.31
CA ILE A 107 13.23 22.84 0.75
C ILE A 107 13.42 23.86 1.87
N ARG A 108 12.62 23.78 2.94
CA ARG A 108 12.74 24.67 4.10
C ARG A 108 14.10 24.59 4.80
N ASN A 109 14.68 23.39 4.89
CA ASN A 109 15.99 23.23 5.51
C ASN A 109 17.10 23.80 4.61
N LEU A 110 17.00 23.65 3.29
CA LEU A 110 17.93 24.25 2.34
C LEU A 110 17.90 25.79 2.41
N THR A 111 16.71 26.41 2.49
CA THR A 111 16.60 27.87 2.62
C THR A 111 17.18 28.38 3.94
N LYS A 112 16.98 27.64 5.05
CA LYS A 112 17.63 27.97 6.33
C LYS A 112 19.16 27.91 6.23
N GLU A 113 19.72 26.89 5.59
CA GLU A 113 21.18 26.80 5.39
C GLU A 113 21.70 27.92 4.47
N GLN A 114 20.97 28.29 3.42
CA GLN A 114 21.33 29.43 2.56
C GLN A 114 21.35 30.75 3.33
N ILE A 115 20.34 31.01 4.16
CA ILE A 115 20.27 32.19 5.02
C ILE A 115 21.42 32.19 6.04
N LYS A 116 21.65 31.05 6.71
CA LYS A 116 22.74 30.88 7.68
C LYS A 116 24.11 31.12 7.02
N ASN A 117 24.36 30.58 5.83
CA ASN A 117 25.61 30.82 5.10
C ASN A 117 25.78 32.29 4.72
N LYS A 118 24.70 32.99 4.33
CA LYS A 118 24.72 34.43 4.05
C LYS A 118 24.98 35.27 5.31
N LEU A 119 24.51 34.83 6.48
CA LEU A 119 24.78 35.46 7.77
C LEU A 119 26.20 35.17 8.31
N LEU A 120 26.74 33.97 8.05
CA LEU A 120 28.11 33.58 8.45
C LEU A 120 29.19 34.15 7.52
N HIS A 121 28.84 34.46 6.27
CA HIS A 121 29.72 35.10 5.30
C HIS A 121 29.06 36.38 4.71
N PRO A 122 28.92 37.46 5.50
CA PRO A 122 28.12 38.62 5.10
C PRO A 122 28.64 39.39 3.87
N LEU A 123 29.94 39.31 3.57
CA LEU A 123 30.59 40.15 2.57
C LEU A 123 31.77 39.40 1.92
N SER A 124 31.53 38.72 0.80
CA SER A 124 32.58 38.32 -0.15
C SER A 124 32.28 38.70 -1.61
N SER A 125 31.21 39.47 -1.85
CA SER A 125 30.75 39.84 -3.20
C SER A 125 30.55 41.34 -3.41
N ILE A 126 31.35 42.18 -2.75
CA ILE A 126 31.66 43.53 -3.24
C ILE A 126 33.14 43.55 -3.62
N LYS A 127 33.46 43.03 -4.81
CA LYS A 127 34.63 43.51 -5.54
C LYS A 127 34.16 44.73 -6.32
N VAL A 128 34.41 45.92 -5.77
CA VAL A 128 34.52 47.14 -6.58
C VAL A 128 35.80 46.99 -7.39
N GLY A 129 35.68 47.05 -8.71
CA GLY A 129 36.79 46.95 -9.66
C GLY A 129 36.24 46.92 -11.08
#